data_AF-A0A482VIB5-F1
#
_entry.id   AF-A0A482VIB5-F1
#
_cell.length_a   1.000
_cell.length_b   1.000
_cell.length_c   1.000
_cell.angle_alpha   90.00
_cell.angle_beta   90.00
_cell.angle_gamma   90.00
#
_symmetry.space_group_name_H-M   'P 1'
#
loop_
_entity.id
_entity.type
_entity.pdbx_description
1 polymer ?
#
loop_
_entity_poly.entity_id
_entity_poly.type
_entity_poly.pdbx_seq_one_letter_code
_entity_poly.pdbx_strand_id
1 'polypeptide(L)'
;MTKFDWKLTIRSNILKLKIAGLWPEDKSVKEHRLPFLAWYPFNEKKSPFYEITYIYQIVSISFIAMTTLSINTLIAALNMYIAAQFDILCDDLRNLRNVTDALSADFNVRLINCVNHHKEILRFAEDSNKFFNWIVFLQFFISAISIGITMFQLTMVDPLSSEFFLFCPLVWQ
;
A
#
# COMPACT_ATOMS: atom_id res chain seq x y z
N MET A 1 1.53 48.38 33.08
CA MET A 1 1.94 47.98 31.71
C MET A 1 2.72 46.67 31.82
N THR A 2 2.11 45.55 31.45
CA THR A 2 2.75 44.23 31.50
C THR A 2 3.82 44.15 30.40
N LYS A 3 5.08 43.94 30.78
CA LYS A 3 6.19 43.82 29.82
C LYS A 3 5.98 42.56 28.97
N PHE A 4 5.95 42.72 27.66
CA PHE A 4 5.87 41.62 26.71
C PHE A 4 7.17 40.80 26.77
N ASP A 5 7.06 39.55 27.20
CA ASP A 5 8.21 38.68 27.43
C ASP A 5 8.56 37.90 26.16
N TRP A 6 9.17 38.61 25.21
CA TRP A 6 9.54 38.14 23.88
C TRP A 6 10.36 36.84 23.90
N LYS A 7 11.08 36.55 24.99
CA LYS A 7 11.85 35.31 25.17
C LYS A 7 10.96 34.06 25.22
N LEU A 8 9.78 34.15 25.83
CA LEU A 8 8.83 33.04 25.92
C LEU A 8 8.23 32.72 24.55
N THR A 9 7.89 33.74 23.78
CA THR A 9 7.35 33.58 22.41
C THR A 9 8.37 32.95 21.48
N ILE A 10 9.64 33.39 21.54
CA ILE A 10 10.71 32.77 20.75
C ILE A 10 10.94 31.32 21.16
N ARG A 11 10.98 31.01 22.47
CA ARG A 11 11.09 29.62 22.95
C ARG A 11 9.95 28.74 22.48
N SER A 12 8.71 29.23 22.52
CA SER A 12 7.55 28.48 22.06
C SER A 12 7.60 28.21 20.55
N ASN A 13 8.03 29.18 19.75
CA ASN A 13 8.16 29.00 18.30
C ASN A 13 9.30 28.04 17.94
N ILE A 14 10.44 28.10 18.64
CA ILE A 14 11.53 27.14 18.48
C ILE A 14 11.07 25.73 18.87
N LEU A 15 10.32 25.58 19.97
CA LEU A 15 9.78 24.30 20.40
C LEU A 15 8.80 23.73 19.36
N LYS A 16 7.93 24.57 18.80
CA LYS A 16 7.02 24.18 17.70
C LYS A 16 7.79 23.75 16.46
N LEU A 17 8.86 24.46 16.10
CA LEU A 17 9.71 24.11 14.97
C LEU A 17 10.49 22.82 15.22
N LYS A 18 10.87 22.54 16.47
CA LYS A 18 11.55 21.29 16.86
C LYS A 18 10.59 20.09 16.86
N ILE A 19 9.37 20.26 17.36
CA ILE A 19 8.29 19.25 17.31
C ILE A 19 7.86 18.99 15.87
N ALA A 20 7.78 20.03 15.03
CA ALA A 20 7.46 19.92 13.61
C ALA A 20 8.63 19.38 12.74
N GLY A 21 9.80 19.09 13.34
CA GLY A 21 10.97 18.57 12.63
C GLY A 21 11.65 19.56 11.66
N LEU A 22 11.26 20.84 11.68
CA LEU A 22 11.78 21.89 10.78
C LEU A 22 13.01 22.59 11.36
N TRP A 23 13.31 22.39 12.65
CA TRP A 23 14.48 22.99 13.30
C TRP A 23 15.74 22.16 13.04
N PRO A 24 16.82 22.74 12.46
CA PRO A 24 18.05 22.00 12.20
C PRO A 24 18.75 21.68 13.52
N GLU A 25 18.91 20.38 13.83
CA GLU A 25 19.90 19.96 14.82
C GLU A 25 21.28 20.08 14.17
N ASP A 26 22.00 21.12 14.59
CA ASP A 26 23.31 21.43 14.03
C ASP A 26 24.37 20.48 14.59
N LYS A 27 25.27 20.04 13.71
CA LYS A 27 26.50 19.26 13.94
C LYS A 27 26.34 17.74 14.12
N SER A 28 26.10 17.05 13.01
CA SER A 28 26.85 15.82 12.75
C SER A 28 27.44 15.92 11.34
N VAL A 29 28.68 15.47 11.20
CA VAL A 29 29.44 15.33 9.96
C VAL A 29 28.52 14.91 8.82
N LYS A 30 28.74 15.40 7.59
CA LYS A 30 28.18 14.79 6.36
C LYS A 30 28.67 13.34 6.26
N GLU A 31 28.18 12.46 7.12
CA GLU A 31 28.33 11.05 6.97
C GLU A 31 27.45 10.72 5.77
N HIS A 32 28.11 10.46 4.64
CA HIS A 32 27.49 9.98 3.42
C HIS A 32 26.92 8.59 3.69
N ARG A 33 25.80 8.53 4.42
CA ARG A 33 25.06 7.32 4.72
C ARG A 33 23.94 7.22 3.69
N LEU A 34 23.93 6.10 2.98
CA LEU A 34 22.86 5.77 2.05
C LEU A 34 21.55 5.57 2.83
N PRO A 35 20.38 5.92 2.25
CA PRO A 35 19.07 5.70 2.85
C PRO A 35 18.85 4.25 3.30
N PHE A 36 19.37 3.29 2.54
CA PHE A 36 19.36 1.87 2.89
C PHE A 36 20.78 1.36 3.05
N LEU A 37 21.05 0.79 4.22
CA LEU A 37 22.33 0.18 4.55
C LEU A 37 22.40 -1.21 3.90
N ALA A 38 23.21 -1.33 2.87
CA ALA A 38 23.47 -2.57 2.15
C ALA A 38 24.96 -2.69 1.87
N TRP A 39 25.46 -3.93 1.79
CA TRP A 39 26.86 -4.18 1.43
C TRP A 39 27.02 -4.13 -0.09
N TYR A 40 27.92 -3.28 -0.57
CA TYR A 40 28.26 -3.15 -1.98
C TYR A 40 29.71 -3.59 -2.21
N PRO A 41 30.03 -4.24 -3.35
CA PRO A 41 31.40 -4.67 -3.68
C PRO A 41 32.34 -3.51 -4.11
N PHE A 42 31.87 -2.26 -4.02
CA PHE A 42 32.60 -1.04 -4.37
C PHE A 42 32.48 0.00 -3.25
N ASN A 43 33.39 0.98 -3.22
CA ASN A 43 33.49 1.95 -2.13
C ASN A 43 32.39 3.03 -2.26
N GLU A 44 31.25 2.80 -1.61
CA GLU A 44 30.02 3.60 -1.66
C GLU A 44 30.17 4.99 -1.06
N LYS A 45 31.22 5.24 -0.28
CA LYS A 45 31.51 6.54 0.37
C LYS A 45 32.31 7.48 -0.52
N LYS A 46 32.79 7.03 -1.68
CA LYS A 46 33.59 7.83 -2.61
C LYS A 46 32.71 8.36 -3.74
N SER A 47 32.73 9.68 -3.97
CA SER A 47 32.12 10.26 -5.19
C SER A 47 32.86 9.73 -6.43
N PRO A 48 32.15 9.33 -7.52
CA PRO A 48 30.71 9.51 -7.81
C PRO A 48 29.81 8.32 -7.43
N PHE A 49 30.36 7.21 -6.93
CA PHE A 49 29.60 5.98 -6.66
C PHE A 49 28.51 6.16 -5.60
N TYR A 50 28.72 7.07 -4.64
CA TYR A 50 27.70 7.45 -3.67
C TYR A 50 26.42 7.97 -4.34
N GLU A 51 26.54 8.95 -5.23
CA GLU A 51 25.40 9.61 -5.88
C GLU A 51 24.65 8.65 -6.79
N ILE A 52 25.37 7.80 -7.53
CA ILE A 52 24.78 6.76 -8.38
C ILE A 52 23.97 5.78 -7.52
N THR A 53 24.55 5.29 -6.42
CA THR A 53 23.90 4.33 -5.54
C THR A 53 22.69 4.95 -4.85
N TYR A 54 22.77 6.23 -4.47
CA TYR A 54 21.66 6.98 -3.90
C TYR A 54 20.48 7.06 -4.88
N ILE A 55 20.72 7.49 -6.11
CA ILE A 55 19.67 7.57 -7.15
C ILE A 55 19.10 6.17 -7.43
N TYR A 56 19.95 5.15 -7.51
CA TYR A 56 19.53 3.78 -7.71
C TYR A 56 18.59 3.29 -6.59
N GLN A 57 18.91 3.57 -5.33
CA GLN A 57 18.04 3.21 -4.21
C GLN A 57 16.68 3.90 -4.32
N ILE A 58 16.64 5.21 -4.57
CA ILE A 58 15.39 5.96 -4.70
C ILE A 58 14.51 5.43 -5.83
N VAL A 59 15.09 5.16 -7.01
CA VAL A 59 14.36 4.60 -8.15
C VAL A 59 13.86 3.20 -7.83
N SER A 60 14.68 2.36 -7.20
CA SER A 60 14.32 0.99 -6.84
C SER A 60 13.14 0.95 -5.86
N ILE A 61 13.17 1.77 -4.82
CA ILE A 61 12.06 1.85 -3.84
C ILE A 61 10.79 2.36 -4.50
N SER A 62 10.90 3.39 -5.36
CA SER A 62 9.75 3.93 -6.08
C SER A 62 9.13 2.88 -7.01
N PHE A 63 9.97 2.08 -7.69
CA PHE A 63 9.52 1.00 -8.56
C PHE A 63 8.83 -0.14 -7.79
N ILE A 64 9.40 -0.54 -6.65
CA ILE A 64 8.79 -1.53 -5.75
C ILE A 64 7.43 -1.03 -5.27
N ALA A 65 7.37 0.22 -4.76
CA ALA A 65 6.13 0.82 -4.29
C ALA A 65 5.06 0.86 -5.38
N MET A 66 5.42 1.30 -6.60
CA MET A 66 4.50 1.35 -7.74
C MET A 66 3.98 -0.04 -8.12
N THR A 67 4.86 -1.05 -8.12
CA THR A 67 4.50 -2.42 -8.47
C THR A 67 3.55 -3.01 -7.43
N THR A 68 3.83 -2.83 -6.14
CA THR A 68 2.93 -3.26 -5.06
C THR A 68 1.56 -2.58 -5.16
N LEU A 69 1.52 -1.27 -5.42
CA LEU A 69 0.27 -0.52 -5.59
C LEU A 69 -0.53 -1.03 -6.80
N SER A 70 0.16 -1.31 -7.91
CA SER A 70 -0.44 -1.81 -9.14
C SER A 70 -1.03 -3.20 -8.95
N ILE A 71 -0.33 -4.09 -8.25
CA ILE A 71 -0.82 -5.44 -7.91
C ILE A 71 -2.09 -5.35 -7.06
N ASN A 72 -2.08 -4.56 -5.98
CA ASN A 72 -3.24 -4.39 -5.12
C ASN A 72 -4.44 -3.81 -5.90
N THR A 73 -4.19 -2.83 -6.76
CA THR A 73 -5.23 -2.22 -7.61
C THR A 73 -5.78 -3.22 -8.63
N LEU A 74 -4.93 -4.04 -9.25
CA LEU A 74 -5.34 -5.06 -10.19
C LEU A 74 -6.25 -6.11 -9.52
N ILE A 75 -5.89 -6.56 -8.31
CA ILE A 75 -6.72 -7.50 -7.53
C ILE A 75 -8.08 -6.87 -7.21
N ALA A 76 -8.10 -5.61 -6.77
CA ALA A 76 -9.34 -4.88 -6.51
C ALA A 76 -10.19 -4.74 -7.78
N ALA A 77 -9.58 -4.40 -8.91
CA ALA A 77 -10.26 -4.23 -10.19
C ALA A 77 -10.86 -5.55 -10.71
N LEU A 78 -10.14 -6.67 -10.59
CA LEU A 78 -10.66 -8.00 -10.97
C LEU A 78 -11.87 -8.39 -10.11
N ASN A 79 -11.80 -8.18 -8.79
CA ASN A 79 -12.92 -8.45 -7.89
C ASN A 79 -14.12 -7.53 -8.19
N MET A 80 -13.87 -6.25 -8.46
CA MET A 80 -14.92 -5.32 -8.87
C MET A 80 -15.56 -5.73 -10.20
N TYR A 81 -14.76 -6.20 -11.16
CA TYR A 81 -15.27 -6.71 -12.43
C TYR A 81 -16.15 -7.95 -12.24
N ILE A 82 -15.73 -8.90 -11.41
CA ILE A 82 -16.54 -10.08 -11.06
C ILE A 82 -17.87 -9.65 -10.42
N ALA A 83 -17.82 -8.73 -9.44
CA ALA A 83 -19.02 -8.21 -8.79
C ALA A 83 -19.98 -7.53 -9.79
N ALA A 84 -19.46 -6.69 -10.69
CA ALA A 84 -20.24 -6.04 -11.72
C ALA A 84 -20.90 -7.05 -12.69
N GLN A 85 -20.19 -8.12 -13.05
CA GLN A 85 -20.77 -9.19 -13.87
C GLN A 85 -21.90 -9.95 -13.16
N PHE A 86 -21.77 -10.16 -11.85
CA PHE A 86 -22.86 -10.72 -11.04
C PHE A 86 -24.06 -9.79 -10.94
N ASP A 87 -23.85 -8.47 -10.86
CA ASP A 87 -24.93 -7.48 -10.85
C ASP A 87 -25.70 -7.50 -12.19
N ILE A 88 -24.99 -7.55 -13.32
CA ILE A 88 -25.60 -7.70 -14.66
C ILE A 88 -26.43 -8.98 -14.73
N LEU A 89 -25.87 -10.11 -14.28
CA LEU A 89 -26.60 -11.38 -14.23
C LEU A 89 -27.87 -11.28 -13.37
N CYS A 90 -27.80 -10.59 -12.23
CA CYS A 90 -28.96 -10.39 -11.36
C CYS A 90 -30.04 -9.54 -12.03
N ASP A 91 -29.65 -8.53 -12.80
CA ASP A 91 -30.59 -7.69 -13.54
C ASP A 91 -31.24 -8.46 -14.70
N ASP A 92 -30.45 -9.25 -15.44
CA ASP A 92 -30.95 -10.15 -16.49
C ASP A 92 -31.98 -11.16 -15.93
N LEU A 93 -31.69 -11.75 -14.77
CA LEU A 93 -32.62 -12.67 -14.09
C LEU A 93 -33.89 -11.97 -13.60
N ARG A 94 -33.81 -10.72 -13.13
CA ARG A 94 -34.99 -9.92 -12.75
C ARG A 94 -35.85 -9.58 -13.97
N ASN A 95 -35.22 -9.22 -15.08
CA ASN A 95 -35.91 -8.93 -16.33
C ASN A 95 -36.57 -10.18 -16.92
N LEU A 96 -35.95 -11.36 -16.77
CA LEU A 96 -36.51 -12.67 -17.12
C LEU A 96 -37.84 -12.96 -16.40
N ARG A 97 -37.95 -12.61 -15.11
CA ARG A 97 -39.18 -12.80 -14.32
C ARG A 97 -40.35 -11.96 -14.85
N ASN A 98 -40.07 -10.80 -15.44
CA ASN A 98 -41.11 -9.92 -15.97
C ASN A 98 -41.63 -10.37 -17.35
N VAL A 99 -40.90 -11.27 -18.04
CA VAL A 99 -41.25 -11.78 -19.39
C VAL A 99 -42.01 -13.11 -19.33
N THR A 100 -42.21 -13.71 -18.15
CA THR A 100 -42.87 -15.01 -17.98
C THR A 100 -44.32 -15.05 -18.53
N ASP A 101 -44.93 -13.89 -18.77
CA ASP A 101 -46.24 -13.77 -19.45
C ASP A 101 -46.19 -13.92 -21.00
N ALA A 102 -45.00 -13.96 -21.61
CA ALA A 102 -44.80 -14.11 -23.05
C ALA A 102 -44.10 -15.45 -23.39
N LEU A 103 -44.78 -16.30 -24.18
CA LEU A 103 -44.32 -17.52 -24.86
C LEU A 103 -43.17 -18.31 -24.18
N SER A 104 -43.52 -19.42 -23.52
CA SER A 104 -42.62 -20.31 -22.75
C SER A 104 -41.32 -20.77 -23.43
N ALA A 105 -41.24 -20.77 -24.76
CA ALA A 105 -40.04 -21.12 -25.50
C ALA A 105 -38.92 -20.05 -25.38
N ASP A 106 -39.25 -18.77 -25.41
CA ASP A 106 -38.26 -17.67 -25.31
C ASP A 106 -37.67 -17.57 -23.90
N PHE A 107 -38.51 -17.82 -22.87
CA PHE A 107 -38.09 -17.87 -21.48
C PHE A 107 -37.00 -18.92 -21.22
N ASN A 108 -37.19 -20.15 -21.73
CA ASN A 108 -36.22 -21.24 -21.55
C ASN A 108 -34.86 -20.91 -22.19
N VAL A 109 -34.86 -20.30 -23.38
CA VAL A 109 -33.62 -19.91 -24.08
C VAL A 109 -32.87 -18.85 -23.28
N ARG A 110 -33.55 -17.81 -22.80
CA ARG A 110 -32.95 -16.76 -21.97
C ARG A 110 -32.42 -17.29 -20.64
N LEU A 111 -33.17 -18.19 -19.99
CA LEU A 111 -32.74 -18.81 -18.74
C LEU A 111 -31.45 -19.64 -18.94
N ILE A 112 -31.37 -20.43 -20.02
CA ILE A 112 -30.16 -21.18 -20.38
C ILE A 112 -28.99 -20.21 -20.60
N ASN A 113 -29.22 -19.07 -21.24
CA ASN A 113 -28.19 -18.06 -21.45
C ASN A 113 -27.67 -17.48 -20.11
N CYS A 114 -28.55 -17.15 -19.17
CA CYS A 114 -28.15 -16.68 -17.84
C CYS A 114 -27.37 -17.74 -17.06
N VAL A 115 -27.74 -19.02 -17.16
CA VAL A 115 -27.00 -20.12 -16.54
C VAL A 115 -25.60 -20.26 -17.15
N ASN A 116 -25.48 -20.11 -18.47
CA ASN A 116 -24.18 -20.14 -19.14
C ASN A 116 -23.31 -18.95 -18.73
N HIS A 117 -23.88 -17.73 -18.70
CA HIS A 117 -23.19 -16.52 -18.24
C HIS A 117 -22.71 -16.67 -16.78
N HIS A 118 -23.55 -17.20 -15.89
CA HIS A 118 -23.17 -17.49 -14.51
C HIS A 118 -21.96 -18.44 -14.41
N LYS A 119 -21.94 -19.51 -15.22
CA LYS A 119 -20.82 -20.46 -15.26
C LYS A 119 -19.53 -19.80 -15.76
N GLU A 120 -19.62 -18.90 -16.74
CA GLU A 120 -18.46 -18.16 -17.23
C GLU A 120 -17.89 -17.21 -16.18
N ILE A 121 -18.76 -16.48 -15.45
CA ILE A 121 -18.35 -15.63 -14.34
C ILE A 121 -17.65 -16.46 -13.26
N LEU A 122 -18.22 -17.61 -12.89
CA LEU A 122 -17.62 -18.48 -11.87
C LEU A 122 -16.26 -19.00 -12.31
N ARG A 123 -16.11 -19.43 -13.56
CA ARG A 123 -14.82 -19.87 -14.11
C ARG A 123 -13.78 -18.74 -14.08
N PHE A 124 -14.17 -17.53 -14.48
CA PHE A 124 -13.30 -16.36 -14.42
C PHE A 124 -12.91 -15.99 -12.98
N ALA A 125 -13.84 -16.11 -12.03
CA ALA A 125 -13.58 -15.88 -10.61
C ALA A 125 -12.61 -16.91 -10.03
N GLU A 126 -12.74 -18.19 -10.39
CA GLU A 126 -11.81 -19.25 -9.98
C GLU A 126 -10.40 -19.00 -10.53
N ASP A 127 -10.28 -18.64 -11.82
CA ASP A 127 -9.01 -18.32 -12.46
C ASP A 127 -8.34 -17.09 -11.81
N SER A 128 -9.13 -16.04 -11.57
CA SER A 128 -8.67 -14.81 -10.88
C SER A 128 -8.22 -15.12 -9.46
N ASN A 129 -9.01 -15.90 -8.71
CA ASN A 129 -8.69 -16.30 -7.35
C ASN A 129 -7.40 -17.10 -7.32
N LYS A 130 -7.20 -18.06 -8.24
CA LYS A 130 -5.94 -18.82 -8.32
C LYS A 130 -4.74 -17.92 -8.61
N PHE A 131 -4.90 -16.90 -9.47
CA PHE A 131 -3.85 -15.94 -9.80
C PHE A 131 -3.42 -15.12 -8.58
N PHE A 132 -4.37 -14.46 -7.90
CA PHE A 132 -4.01 -13.60 -6.76
C PHE A 132 -3.86 -14.34 -5.44
N ASN A 133 -4.35 -15.57 -5.29
CA ASN A 133 -4.21 -16.35 -4.04
C ASN A 133 -2.74 -16.52 -3.64
N TRP A 134 -1.87 -16.86 -4.60
CA TRP A 134 -0.44 -16.96 -4.35
C TRP A 134 0.18 -15.60 -3.97
N ILE A 135 -0.24 -14.54 -4.64
CA ILE A 135 0.25 -13.17 -4.41
C ILE A 135 -0.14 -12.70 -3.00
N VAL A 136 -1.41 -12.86 -2.63
CA VAL A 136 -1.95 -12.50 -1.32
C VAL A 136 -1.28 -13.30 -0.21
N PHE A 137 -1.03 -14.60 -0.44
CA PHE A 137 -0.29 -15.43 0.52
C PHE A 137 1.12 -14.89 0.79
N LEU A 138 1.88 -14.57 -0.27
CA LEU A 138 3.21 -13.97 -0.13
C LEU A 138 3.14 -12.60 0.55
N GLN A 139 2.14 -11.79 0.24
CA GLN A 139 1.95 -10.48 0.86
C GLN A 139 1.74 -10.61 2.38
N PHE A 140 0.89 -11.55 2.83
CA PHE A 140 0.67 -11.81 4.25
C PHE A 140 1.95 -12.30 4.94
N PHE A 141 2.72 -13.17 4.29
CA PHE A 141 3.97 -13.69 4.84
C PHE A 141 5.01 -12.58 5.02
N ILE A 142 5.23 -11.75 3.99
CA ILE A 142 6.14 -10.61 4.04
C ILE A 142 5.69 -9.60 5.10
N SER A 143 4.38 -9.31 5.17
CA SER A 143 3.82 -8.38 6.16
C SER A 143 4.01 -8.91 7.59
N ALA A 144 3.80 -10.21 7.83
CA ALA A 144 4.02 -10.82 9.14
C ALA A 144 5.49 -10.70 9.60
N ILE A 145 6.44 -10.98 8.70
CA ILE A 145 7.88 -10.80 8.98
C ILE A 145 8.19 -9.33 9.25
N SER A 146 7.69 -8.43 8.39
CA SER A 146 7.90 -6.98 8.52
C SER A 146 7.40 -6.47 9.87
N ILE A 147 6.16 -6.78 10.23
CA ILE A 147 5.55 -6.41 11.51
C ILE A 147 6.37 -6.96 12.67
N GLY A 148 6.81 -8.23 12.62
CA GLY A 148 7.65 -8.82 13.66
C GLY A 148 8.97 -8.09 13.86
N ILE A 149 9.66 -7.73 12.76
CA ILE A 149 10.91 -6.97 12.81
C ILE A 149 10.66 -5.55 13.34
N THR A 150 9.61 -4.87 12.87
CA THR A 150 9.28 -3.51 13.32
C THR A 150 8.87 -3.47 14.79
N MET A 151 8.12 -4.46 15.28
CA MET A 151 7.78 -4.58 16.71
C MET A 151 9.02 -4.80 17.58
N PHE A 152 9.96 -5.62 17.12
CA PHE A 152 11.24 -5.80 17.83
C PHE A 152 12.05 -4.50 17.85
N GLN A 153 12.14 -3.79 16.72
CA GLN A 153 12.81 -2.49 16.64
C GLN A 153 12.17 -1.45 17.56
N LEU A 154 10.84 -1.39 17.64
CA LEU A 154 10.12 -0.50 18.55
C LEU A 154 10.45 -0.75 20.02
N THR A 155 10.79 -1.99 20.40
CA THR A 155 11.17 -2.32 21.79
C THR A 155 12.58 -1.82 22.12
N MET A 156 13.45 -1.65 21.12
CA MET A 156 14.82 -1.18 21.27
C MET A 156 14.95 0.35 21.24
N VAL A 157 13.92 1.05 20.76
CA VAL A 157 13.91 2.50 20.60
C VAL A 157 13.28 3.17 21.83
N ASP A 158 13.85 4.28 22.29
CA ASP A 158 13.29 5.01 23.44
C ASP A 158 11.86 5.49 23.15
N PRO A 159 10.90 5.31 24.08
CA PRO A 159 9.46 5.48 23.86
C PRO A 159 9.00 6.92 23.57
N LEU A 160 9.91 7.89 23.52
CA LEU A 160 9.67 9.32 23.24
C LEU A 160 10.62 9.90 22.17
N SER A 161 11.38 9.07 21.47
CA SER A 161 12.25 9.51 20.38
C SER A 161 11.47 9.74 19.08
N SER A 162 12.00 10.57 18.17
CA SER A 162 11.42 10.79 16.84
C SER A 162 11.36 9.52 15.99
N GLU A 163 12.28 8.58 16.23
CA GLU A 163 12.31 7.28 15.55
C GLU A 163 11.11 6.40 15.95
N PHE A 164 10.70 6.42 17.22
CA PHE A 164 9.52 5.69 17.70
C PHE A 164 8.23 6.13 16.99
N PHE A 165 8.05 7.44 16.80
CA PHE A 165 6.92 8.00 16.06
C PHE A 165 6.95 7.66 14.57
N LEU A 166 8.13 7.43 14.00
CA LEU A 166 8.30 7.09 12.58
C LEU A 166 8.01 5.60 12.28
N PHE A 167 8.29 4.72 13.24
CA PHE A 167 8.02 3.27 13.13
C PHE A 167 6.56 2.90 13.45
N CYS A 168 5.87 3.67 14.29
CA CYS A 168 4.49 3.39 14.72
C CYS A 168 3.48 3.26 13.55
N PRO A 169 3.49 4.12 12.50
CA PRO A 169 2.62 3.98 11.33
C PRO A 169 2.88 2.71 10.51
N LEU A 170 4.14 2.23 10.46
CA LEU A 170 4.54 1.04 9.71
C LEU A 170 4.06 -0.28 10.35
N VAL A 171 3.67 -0.24 11.63
CA VAL A 171 3.08 -1.39 12.35
C VAL A 171 1.57 -1.53 12.07
N TRP A 172 0.91 -0.45 11.65
CA TRP A 172 -0.54 -0.40 11.43
C TRP A 172 -0.94 -0.52 9.95
N GLN A 173 0.00 -0.84 9.07
CA GLN A 173 -0.20 -1.00 7.63
C GLN A 173 -0.07 -2.47 7.22
#